data_AF-A0A536W1C1-F1
#
_entry.id   AF-A0A536W1C1-F1
#
_cell.length_a   1.000
_cell.length_b   1.000
_cell.length_c   1.000
_cell.angle_alpha   90.00
_cell.angle_beta   90.00
_cell.angle_gamma   90.00
#
_symmetry.space_group_name_H-M   'P 1'
#
loop_
_entity.id
_entity.type
_entity.pdbx_description
1 polymer ?
#
loop_
_entity_poly.entity_id
_entity_poly.type
_entity_poly.pdbx_seq_one_letter_code
_entity_poly.pdbx_strand_id
1 'polypeptide(L)'
;MERDKPAWLKATGAPRRPLVSRARSFDPTTPLSLAFVLLLATLVLLPMFWLVVTSFLDDAGRFTLDQYRQFFTDASFLKPLVTTLWTSATVGVLCVAVAAPMGWLVARTDLPGKRLLRILILASFVTPPFLGAFAWVLLGGPNAGLINQWYYALFGLKAFEAAPLLNIFSAGGMVFVMMLYTFPYVFTFVANGLDLVPGELEEASAILGMPAWRTALDVTLPLVTPALLAGYLVAFLQSMTLFGTPAILALPAGIDTMTTKIWSLFQFPPRLGLAAAVSLPLLAITVVLLKAQSTIMGRRGYAVIGGKATATRLLRLGAWKVPALALFAFVLGCSIVLPYGVLLRTAFVKNWSGPMGFENLTLENWRFVFLEFSQTRLALQNTGDIACCRSSRPRPSRFRASSSP
;
A
#
# COMPACT_ATOMS: atom_id res chain seq x y z
N MET A 1 24.35 -61.37 -53.96
CA MET A 1 24.94 -60.11 -53.45
C MET A 1 24.81 -59.15 -54.61
N GLU A 2 23.78 -58.32 -54.71
CA GLU A 2 23.48 -57.17 -53.87
C GLU A 2 21.97 -56.89 -53.99
N ARG A 3 21.27 -56.77 -52.86
CA ARG A 3 19.81 -56.75 -52.77
C ARG A 3 19.21 -55.47 -53.37
N ASP A 4 18.17 -55.65 -54.17
CA ASP A 4 17.17 -54.64 -54.53
C ASP A 4 16.74 -53.82 -53.32
N LYS A 5 17.01 -52.51 -53.37
CA LYS A 5 16.48 -51.55 -52.39
C LYS A 5 15.00 -51.30 -52.71
N PRO A 6 14.09 -51.39 -51.73
CA PRO A 6 12.67 -51.25 -51.96
C PRO A 6 12.27 -49.82 -52.37
N ALA A 7 11.28 -49.72 -53.26
CA ALA A 7 10.85 -48.51 -53.97
C ALA A 7 10.39 -47.33 -53.10
N TRP A 8 10.11 -47.54 -51.81
CA TRP A 8 9.69 -46.48 -50.88
C TRP A 8 10.84 -45.53 -50.46
N LEU A 9 12.10 -45.89 -50.73
CA LEU A 9 13.26 -45.01 -50.51
C LEU A 9 13.45 -43.93 -51.59
N LYS A 10 12.67 -43.95 -52.68
CA LYS A 10 12.74 -42.95 -53.77
C LYS A 10 11.71 -41.82 -53.67
N ALA A 11 10.91 -41.76 -52.61
CA ALA A 11 9.85 -40.75 -52.48
C ALA A 11 9.76 -40.16 -51.06
N THR A 12 10.79 -39.44 -50.64
CA THR A 12 10.66 -38.45 -49.56
C THR A 12 11.44 -37.19 -49.95
N GLY A 13 10.91 -36.47 -50.95
CA GLY A 13 11.21 -35.05 -51.07
C GLY A 13 10.75 -34.40 -49.77
N ALA A 14 11.68 -34.09 -48.87
CA ALA A 14 11.39 -33.34 -47.67
C ALA A 14 10.61 -32.09 -48.08
N PRO A 15 9.45 -31.78 -47.46
CA PRO A 15 8.73 -30.57 -47.78
C PRO A 15 9.70 -29.42 -47.54
N ARG A 16 10.10 -28.72 -48.61
CA ARG A 16 10.84 -27.47 -48.49
C ARG A 16 9.93 -26.55 -47.69
N ARG A 17 10.19 -26.44 -46.38
CA ARG A 17 9.54 -25.43 -45.54
C ARG A 17 9.76 -24.12 -46.27
N PRO A 18 8.71 -23.38 -46.68
CA PRO A 18 8.93 -22.07 -47.23
C PRO A 18 9.76 -21.31 -46.18
N LEU A 19 10.95 -20.86 -46.56
CA LEU A 19 11.67 -19.84 -45.81
C LEU A 19 10.77 -18.63 -45.90
N VAL A 20 9.81 -18.53 -44.98
CA VAL A 20 9.03 -17.33 -44.77
C VAL A 20 10.06 -16.32 -44.31
N SER A 21 10.60 -15.55 -45.26
CA SER A 21 11.33 -14.34 -44.96
C SER A 21 10.38 -13.54 -44.07
N ARG A 22 10.73 -13.39 -42.80
CA ARG A 22 10.13 -12.39 -41.92
C ARG A 22 10.49 -11.02 -42.50
N ALA A 23 9.83 -10.64 -43.59
CA ALA A 23 9.70 -9.26 -43.96
C ALA A 23 9.07 -8.62 -42.71
N ARG A 24 9.85 -7.79 -42.02
CA ARG A 24 9.36 -6.98 -40.90
C ARG A 24 8.29 -6.07 -41.50
N SER A 25 7.05 -6.52 -41.52
CA SER A 25 5.91 -5.65 -41.77
C SER A 25 6.02 -4.53 -40.76
N PHE A 26 6.17 -3.30 -41.24
CA PHE A 26 6.21 -2.12 -40.39
C PHE A 26 4.87 -2.05 -39.67
N ASP A 27 4.85 -2.45 -38.40
CA ASP A 27 3.64 -2.43 -37.59
C ASP A 27 3.46 -0.98 -37.09
N PRO A 28 2.43 -0.24 -37.55
CA PRO A 28 2.21 1.16 -37.18
C PRO A 28 1.95 1.36 -35.68
N THR A 29 1.72 0.29 -34.91
CA THR A 29 1.64 0.36 -33.45
C THR A 29 3.00 0.52 -32.77
N THR A 30 4.11 0.17 -33.45
CA THR A 30 5.47 0.28 -32.92
C THR A 30 5.96 1.73 -32.76
N PRO A 31 5.83 2.65 -33.74
CA PRO A 31 6.20 4.05 -33.53
C PRO A 31 5.30 4.72 -32.48
N LEU A 32 4.01 4.38 -32.43
CA LEU A 32 3.07 4.92 -31.44
C LEU A 32 3.43 4.47 -30.01
N SER A 33 3.70 3.18 -29.81
CA SER A 33 4.13 2.65 -28.50
C SER A 33 5.50 3.20 -28.09
N LEU A 34 6.44 3.34 -29.03
CA LEU A 34 7.74 3.98 -28.77
C LEU A 34 7.58 5.44 -28.37
N ALA A 35 6.75 6.21 -29.10
CA ALA A 35 6.44 7.59 -28.76
C ALA A 35 5.81 7.69 -27.35
N PHE A 36 4.93 6.75 -27.00
CA PHE A 36 4.31 6.70 -25.68
C PHE A 36 5.32 6.36 -24.58
N VAL A 37 6.21 5.39 -24.82
CA VAL A 37 7.30 5.03 -23.89
C VAL A 37 8.25 6.20 -23.70
N LEU A 38 8.65 6.89 -24.78
CA LEU A 38 9.51 8.07 -24.71
C LEU A 38 8.84 9.20 -23.93
N LEU A 39 7.57 9.48 -24.20
CA LEU A 39 6.79 10.50 -23.47
C LEU A 39 6.75 10.20 -21.97
N LEU A 40 6.43 8.95 -21.60
CA LEU A 40 6.41 8.52 -20.20
C LEU A 40 7.80 8.59 -19.56
N ALA A 41 8.83 8.15 -20.27
CA ALA A 41 10.21 8.21 -19.81
C ALA A 41 10.63 9.66 -19.59
N THR A 42 10.33 10.58 -20.51
CA THR A 42 10.61 12.01 -20.34
C THR A 42 9.87 12.58 -19.14
N LEU A 43 8.58 12.27 -18.96
CA LEU A 43 7.78 12.80 -17.86
C LEU A 43 8.28 12.35 -16.48
N VAL A 44 8.87 11.15 -16.38
CA VAL A 44 9.45 10.61 -15.13
C VAL A 44 10.90 11.05 -14.95
N LEU A 45 11.73 10.92 -15.99
CA LEU A 45 13.17 11.17 -15.91
C LEU A 45 13.50 12.65 -15.85
N LEU A 46 12.68 13.55 -16.41
CA LEU A 46 12.93 15.00 -16.36
C LEU A 46 12.94 15.57 -14.94
N PRO A 47 11.90 15.36 -14.08
CA PRO A 47 11.95 15.83 -12.70
C PRO A 47 13.02 15.10 -11.89
N MET A 48 13.29 13.82 -12.16
CA MET A 48 14.39 13.08 -11.50
C MET A 48 15.75 13.67 -11.86
N PHE A 49 15.96 14.04 -13.13
CA PHE A 49 17.17 14.69 -13.61
C PHE A 49 17.37 16.03 -12.92
N TRP A 50 16.33 16.87 -12.88
CA TRP A 50 16.41 18.16 -12.18
C TRP A 50 16.62 18.00 -10.68
N LEU A 51 16.04 16.98 -10.05
CA LEU A 51 16.30 16.65 -8.64
C LEU A 51 17.77 16.31 -8.40
N VAL A 52 18.39 15.54 -9.30
CA VAL A 52 19.82 15.22 -9.21
C VAL A 52 20.69 16.44 -9.49
N VAL A 53 20.34 17.27 -10.47
CA VAL A 53 21.11 18.50 -10.74
C VAL A 53 21.01 19.46 -9.56
N THR A 54 19.82 19.71 -9.03
CA THR A 54 19.61 20.65 -7.92
C THR A 54 20.29 20.22 -6.63
N SER A 55 20.46 18.92 -6.38
CA SER A 55 21.18 18.45 -5.19
C SER A 55 22.67 18.81 -5.18
N PHE A 56 23.26 19.11 -6.34
CA PHE A 56 24.63 19.58 -6.45
C PHE A 56 24.73 21.10 -6.55
N LEU A 57 23.64 21.87 -6.53
CA LEU A 57 23.69 23.32 -6.66
C LEU A 57 23.64 23.99 -5.27
N ASP A 58 24.47 25.03 -5.08
CA ASP A 58 24.31 25.98 -3.98
C ASP A 58 23.23 27.04 -4.31
N ASP A 59 22.90 27.89 -3.34
CA ASP A 59 21.90 28.96 -3.52
C ASP A 59 22.30 29.99 -4.61
N ALA A 60 23.57 30.00 -5.01
CA ALA A 60 24.13 30.84 -6.08
C ALA A 60 24.22 30.11 -7.45
N GLY A 61 23.76 28.86 -7.54
CA GLY A 61 23.79 28.05 -8.76
C GLY A 61 25.16 27.44 -9.11
N ARG A 62 26.09 27.36 -8.16
CA ARG A 62 27.39 26.71 -8.34
C ARG A 62 27.35 25.25 -7.93
N PHE A 63 28.09 24.41 -8.64
CA PHE A 63 28.24 23.00 -8.28
C PHE A 63 29.04 22.83 -6.98
N THR A 64 28.47 22.16 -6.00
CA THR A 64 29.06 21.88 -4.70
C THR A 64 28.60 20.53 -4.14
N LEU A 65 29.40 19.96 -3.24
CA LEU A 65 29.06 18.77 -2.44
C LEU A 65 28.67 19.12 -1.00
N ASP A 66 28.62 20.42 -0.68
CA ASP A 66 28.41 20.88 0.69
C ASP A 66 27.04 20.46 1.25
N GLN A 67 26.02 20.36 0.39
CA GLN A 67 24.69 19.87 0.78
C GLN A 67 24.74 18.43 1.31
N TYR A 68 25.54 17.55 0.69
CA TYR A 68 25.73 16.18 1.16
C TYR A 68 26.58 16.13 2.43
N ARG A 69 27.63 16.97 2.50
CA ARG A 69 28.42 17.11 3.72
C ARG A 69 27.50 17.46 4.89
N GLN A 70 26.68 18.51 4.73
CA GLN A 70 25.73 18.95 5.75
C GLN A 70 24.76 17.83 6.14
N PHE A 71 24.18 17.11 5.16
CA PHE A 71 23.29 15.98 5.43
C PHE A 71 23.95 14.90 6.30
N PHE A 72 25.19 14.51 6.01
CA PHE A 72 25.87 13.43 6.75
C PHE A 72 26.50 13.90 8.06
N THR A 73 26.72 15.20 8.26
CA THR A 73 27.33 15.74 9.50
C THR A 73 26.32 16.26 10.51
N ASP A 74 25.16 16.76 10.06
CA ASP A 74 24.18 17.37 10.95
C ASP A 74 23.19 16.33 11.50
N ALA A 75 23.18 16.20 12.84
CA ALA A 75 22.27 15.33 13.57
C ALA A 75 20.79 15.63 13.28
N SER A 76 20.46 16.87 12.86
CA SER A 76 19.11 17.28 12.50
C SER A 76 18.55 16.59 11.26
N PHE A 77 19.39 15.93 10.44
CA PHE A 77 18.98 15.11 9.30
C PHE A 77 19.18 13.61 9.54
N LEU A 78 20.18 13.22 10.31
CA LEU A 78 20.40 11.82 10.66
C LEU A 78 19.31 11.26 11.57
N LYS A 79 18.83 12.06 12.54
CA LYS A 79 17.75 11.62 13.45
C LYS A 79 16.44 11.32 12.68
N PRO A 80 15.92 12.20 11.81
CA PRO A 80 14.75 11.88 10.98
C PRO A 80 14.96 10.68 10.05
N LEU A 81 16.18 10.48 9.52
CA LEU A 81 16.50 9.31 8.71
C LEU A 81 16.33 8.01 9.50
N VAL A 82 16.95 7.94 10.68
CA VAL A 82 16.83 6.77 11.58
C VAL A 82 15.39 6.59 12.01
N THR A 83 14.67 7.67 12.38
CA THR A 83 13.25 7.60 12.72
C THR A 83 12.44 7.01 11.58
N THR A 84 12.67 7.44 10.34
CA THR A 84 11.94 6.94 9.17
C THR A 84 12.23 5.46 8.89
N LEU A 85 13.50 5.05 8.97
CA LEU A 85 13.88 3.65 8.76
C LEU A 85 13.32 2.74 9.85
N TRP A 86 13.44 3.16 11.11
CA TRP A 86 12.90 2.43 12.26
C TRP A 86 11.38 2.33 12.19
N THR A 87 10.66 3.43 11.96
CA THR A 87 9.20 3.41 11.86
C THR A 87 8.73 2.53 10.71
N SER A 88 9.36 2.62 9.54
CA SER A 88 8.98 1.84 8.37
C SER A 88 9.24 0.34 8.58
N ALA A 89 10.35 -0.01 9.23
CA ALA A 89 10.65 -1.38 9.63
C ALA A 89 9.59 -1.92 10.61
N THR A 90 9.26 -1.16 11.66
CA THR A 90 8.26 -1.55 12.65
C THR A 90 6.87 -1.68 12.02
N VAL A 91 6.45 -0.71 11.19
CA VAL A 91 5.18 -0.79 10.46
C VAL A 91 5.14 -2.02 9.57
N GLY A 92 6.20 -2.31 8.81
CA GLY A 92 6.28 -3.51 7.98
C GLY A 92 6.12 -4.80 8.78
N VAL A 93 6.81 -4.93 9.92
CA VAL A 93 6.72 -6.11 10.79
C VAL A 93 5.31 -6.26 11.36
N LEU A 94 4.71 -5.17 11.86
CA LEU A 94 3.35 -5.20 12.41
C LEU A 94 2.31 -5.51 11.32
N CYS A 95 2.49 -4.98 10.11
CA CYS A 95 1.63 -5.30 8.98
C CYS A 95 1.69 -6.80 8.65
N VAL A 96 2.88 -7.42 8.65
CA VAL A 96 3.02 -8.86 8.46
C VAL A 96 2.37 -9.64 9.61
N ALA A 97 2.63 -9.23 10.86
CA ALA A 97 2.09 -9.89 12.04
C ALA A 97 0.55 -9.90 12.08
N VAL A 98 -0.10 -8.87 11.52
CA VAL A 98 -1.57 -8.77 11.44
C VAL A 98 -2.11 -9.40 10.15
N ALA A 99 -1.51 -9.08 9.00
CA ALA A 99 -2.03 -9.49 7.70
C ALA A 99 -1.78 -10.98 7.40
N ALA A 100 -0.70 -11.58 7.92
CA ALA A 100 -0.41 -12.99 7.66
C ALA A 100 -1.46 -13.93 8.31
N PRO A 101 -1.81 -13.78 9.60
CA PRO A 101 -2.92 -14.52 10.19
C PRO A 101 -4.26 -14.26 9.49
N MET A 102 -4.57 -13.00 9.17
CA MET A 102 -5.82 -12.66 8.47
C MET A 102 -5.90 -13.29 7.07
N GLY A 103 -4.80 -13.26 6.31
CA GLY A 103 -4.69 -13.90 5.00
C GLY A 103 -4.88 -15.41 5.09
N TRP A 104 -4.20 -16.06 6.04
CA TRP A 104 -4.33 -17.50 6.29
C TRP A 104 -5.75 -17.89 6.70
N LEU A 105 -6.36 -17.16 7.63
CA LEU A 105 -7.74 -17.39 8.07
C LEU A 105 -8.72 -17.31 6.89
N VAL A 106 -8.60 -16.30 6.04
CA VAL A 106 -9.49 -16.13 4.89
C VAL A 106 -9.26 -17.21 3.83
N ALA A 107 -8.01 -17.57 3.54
CA ALA A 107 -7.68 -18.52 2.48
C ALA A 107 -7.97 -19.98 2.87
N ARG A 108 -7.62 -20.40 4.10
CA ARG A 108 -7.54 -21.83 4.48
C ARG A 108 -8.65 -22.36 5.36
N THR A 109 -9.57 -21.51 5.82
CA THR A 109 -10.50 -21.92 6.89
C THR A 109 -11.98 -21.78 6.56
N ASP A 110 -12.91 -22.24 7.39
CA ASP A 110 -14.37 -22.14 7.16
C ASP A 110 -15.01 -20.85 7.73
N LEU A 111 -14.23 -19.77 7.83
CA LEU A 111 -14.66 -18.48 8.36
C LEU A 111 -15.86 -17.90 7.57
N PRO A 112 -16.95 -17.43 8.23
CA PRO A 112 -18.11 -16.89 7.52
C PRO A 112 -17.81 -15.53 6.89
N GLY A 113 -18.49 -15.19 5.78
CA GLY A 113 -18.43 -13.85 5.20
C GLY A 113 -17.08 -13.44 4.58
N LYS A 114 -16.20 -14.39 4.24
CA LYS A 114 -14.86 -14.12 3.68
C LYS A 114 -14.81 -13.09 2.57
N ARG A 115 -15.79 -13.13 1.65
CA ARG A 115 -15.87 -12.18 0.53
C ARG A 115 -16.06 -10.76 1.04
N LEU A 116 -16.96 -10.55 1.99
CA LEU A 116 -17.17 -9.25 2.63
C LEU A 116 -15.91 -8.82 3.36
N LEU A 117 -15.26 -9.70 4.12
CA LEU A 117 -14.00 -9.37 4.82
C LEU A 117 -12.87 -8.98 3.86
N ARG A 118 -12.68 -9.72 2.75
CA ARG A 118 -11.72 -9.34 1.69
C ARG A 118 -12.06 -7.95 1.14
N ILE A 119 -13.33 -7.68 0.84
CA ILE A 119 -13.77 -6.38 0.32
C ILE A 119 -13.52 -5.26 1.35
N LEU A 120 -13.84 -5.47 2.62
CA LEU A 120 -13.64 -4.46 3.67
C LEU A 120 -12.16 -4.17 3.91
N ILE A 121 -11.29 -5.18 3.89
CA ILE A 121 -9.84 -4.96 3.97
C ILE A 121 -9.37 -4.11 2.78
N LEU A 122 -9.81 -4.44 1.56
CA LEU A 122 -9.49 -3.64 0.39
C LEU A 122 -10.16 -2.25 0.42
N ALA A 123 -11.29 -2.09 1.10
CA ALA A 123 -11.94 -0.79 1.28
C ALA A 123 -11.10 0.13 2.18
N SER A 124 -10.36 -0.41 3.16
CA SER A 124 -9.46 0.41 4.00
C SER A 124 -8.32 1.07 3.20
N PHE A 125 -7.95 0.51 2.04
CA PHE A 125 -7.00 1.12 1.10
C PHE A 125 -7.57 2.39 0.43
N VAL A 126 -8.89 2.51 0.31
CA VAL A 126 -9.54 3.68 -0.31
C VAL A 126 -9.39 4.92 0.58
N THR A 127 -9.29 4.72 1.90
CA THR A 127 -9.12 5.80 2.87
C THR A 127 -7.72 6.40 2.75
N PRO A 128 -7.59 7.70 2.44
CA PRO A 128 -6.29 8.36 2.46
C PRO A 128 -5.68 8.30 3.88
N PRO A 129 -4.41 7.90 4.06
CA PRO A 129 -3.81 7.74 5.40
C PRO A 129 -3.83 9.01 6.27
N PHE A 130 -3.79 10.20 5.65
CA PHE A 130 -3.88 11.46 6.38
C PHE A 130 -5.28 11.66 6.99
N LEU A 131 -6.35 11.23 6.31
CA LEU A 131 -7.72 11.29 6.81
C LEU A 131 -7.85 10.40 8.06
N GLY A 132 -7.23 9.22 7.99
CA GLY A 132 -7.12 8.32 9.12
C GLY A 132 -6.39 8.93 10.31
N ALA A 133 -5.29 9.66 10.07
CA ALA A 133 -4.56 10.36 11.12
C ALA A 133 -5.42 11.43 11.81
N PHE A 134 -6.14 12.26 11.05
CA PHE A 134 -7.08 13.22 11.63
C PHE A 134 -8.18 12.56 12.45
N ALA A 135 -8.76 11.47 11.95
CA ALA A 135 -9.78 10.73 12.69
C ALA A 135 -9.22 10.17 14.00
N TRP A 136 -8.00 9.65 14.00
CA TRP A 136 -7.33 9.19 15.21
C TRP A 136 -6.90 10.32 16.16
N VAL A 137 -6.68 11.55 15.68
CA VAL A 137 -6.58 12.74 16.54
C VAL A 137 -7.90 13.00 17.28
N LEU A 138 -9.02 12.93 16.57
CA LEU A 138 -10.35 13.14 17.17
C LEU A 138 -10.76 12.03 18.15
N LEU A 139 -10.26 10.81 17.95
CA LEU A 139 -10.51 9.66 18.83
C LEU A 139 -9.56 9.61 20.02
N GLY A 140 -8.26 9.79 19.76
CA GLY A 140 -7.16 9.48 20.66
C GLY A 140 -6.31 10.68 21.09
N GLY A 141 -6.78 11.91 20.85
CA GLY A 141 -6.16 13.11 21.39
C GLY A 141 -6.19 13.09 22.93
N PRO A 142 -5.11 13.43 23.63
CA PRO A 142 -4.99 13.23 25.08
C PRO A 142 -6.07 13.96 25.88
N ASN A 143 -6.44 15.18 25.48
CA ASN A 143 -7.35 16.01 26.26
C ASN A 143 -8.81 15.94 25.77
N ALA A 144 -9.02 15.80 24.47
CA ALA A 144 -10.32 15.95 23.84
C ALA A 144 -10.70 14.75 22.94
N GLY A 145 -9.86 13.72 22.89
CA GLY A 145 -10.14 12.52 22.12
C GLY A 145 -11.34 11.78 22.70
N LEU A 146 -12.27 11.36 21.82
CA LEU A 146 -13.51 10.71 22.22
C LEU A 146 -13.26 9.50 23.15
N ILE A 147 -12.25 8.68 22.86
CA ILE A 147 -11.91 7.50 23.67
C ILE A 147 -11.52 7.90 25.10
N ASN A 148 -10.70 8.94 25.24
CA ASN A 148 -10.29 9.45 26.55
C ASN A 148 -11.48 10.06 27.30
N GLN A 149 -12.40 10.73 26.61
CA GLN A 149 -13.61 11.28 27.22
C GLN A 149 -14.53 10.20 27.77
N TRP A 150 -14.73 9.11 27.01
CA TRP A 150 -15.48 7.94 27.50
C TRP A 150 -14.80 7.32 28.73
N TYR A 151 -13.47 7.23 28.72
CA TYR A 151 -12.68 6.78 29.87
C TYR A 151 -12.90 7.68 31.08
N TYR A 152 -12.76 9.01 30.94
CA TYR A 152 -12.97 9.96 32.02
C TYR A 152 -14.39 9.89 32.59
N ALA A 153 -15.40 9.80 31.71
CA ALA A 153 -16.80 9.68 32.11
C ALA A 153 -17.09 8.38 32.88
N LEU A 154 -16.50 7.26 32.46
CA LEU A 154 -16.72 5.95 33.09
C LEU A 154 -16.11 5.88 34.50
N PHE A 155 -14.97 6.54 34.72
CA PHE A 155 -14.23 6.52 35.98
C PHE A 155 -14.41 7.78 36.84
N GLY A 156 -15.28 8.71 36.44
CA GLY A 156 -15.52 9.97 37.17
C GLY A 156 -14.30 10.89 37.25
N LEU A 157 -13.34 10.73 36.32
CA LEU A 157 -12.12 11.53 36.27
C LEU A 157 -12.40 12.85 35.56
N LYS A 158 -11.71 13.92 35.96
CA LYS A 158 -11.76 15.18 35.22
C LYS A 158 -10.72 15.17 34.11
N ALA A 159 -11.13 15.67 32.94
CA ALA A 159 -10.20 15.98 31.88
C ALA A 159 -9.10 16.90 32.43
N PHE A 160 -7.84 16.65 32.04
CA PHE A 160 -6.63 17.37 32.49
C PHE A 160 -6.08 17.04 33.89
N GLU A 161 -6.84 16.39 34.78
CA GLU A 161 -6.33 15.96 36.09
C GLU A 161 -5.81 14.51 36.07
N ALA A 162 -6.38 13.67 35.20
CA ALA A 162 -5.96 12.28 35.01
C ALA A 162 -5.07 12.10 33.79
N ALA A 163 -4.17 11.11 33.85
CA ALA A 163 -3.39 10.71 32.69
C ALA A 163 -4.33 10.17 31.60
N PRO A 164 -4.13 10.57 30.33
CA PRO A 164 -4.96 10.08 29.22
C PRO A 164 -4.72 8.59 29.01
N LEU A 165 -5.80 7.84 28.76
CA LEU A 165 -5.72 6.42 28.43
C LEU A 165 -4.93 6.20 27.14
N LEU A 166 -5.14 7.07 26.15
CA LEU A 166 -4.50 6.98 24.85
C LEU A 166 -3.94 8.35 24.45
N ASN A 167 -2.66 8.40 24.07
CA ASN A 167 -2.06 9.58 23.46
C ASN A 167 -1.56 9.25 22.04
N ILE A 168 -2.31 9.70 21.04
CA ILE A 168 -1.99 9.43 19.63
C ILE A 168 -0.78 10.23 19.12
N PHE A 169 -0.44 11.35 19.78
CA PHE A 169 0.73 12.16 19.45
C PHE A 169 1.99 11.53 20.06
N SER A 170 2.40 10.40 19.48
CA SER A 170 3.56 9.62 19.91
C SER A 170 4.10 8.78 18.77
N ALA A 171 5.33 8.27 18.91
CA ALA A 171 5.91 7.33 17.96
C ALA A 171 5.03 6.09 17.78
N GLY A 172 4.47 5.57 18.88
CA GLY A 172 3.56 4.42 18.86
C GLY A 172 2.24 4.73 18.16
N GLY A 173 1.64 5.89 18.44
CA GLY A 173 0.41 6.34 17.77
C GLY A 173 0.60 6.51 16.26
N MET A 174 1.71 7.12 15.84
CA MET A 174 2.08 7.22 14.43
C MET A 174 2.23 5.83 13.78
N VAL A 175 3.03 4.93 14.35
CA VAL A 175 3.25 3.57 13.83
C VAL A 175 1.94 2.79 13.73
N PHE A 176 1.09 2.90 14.75
CA PHE A 176 -0.22 2.26 14.78
C PHE A 176 -1.11 2.73 13.62
N VAL A 177 -1.26 4.03 13.43
CA VAL A 177 -2.08 4.59 12.34
C VAL A 177 -1.48 4.24 10.98
N MET A 178 -0.16 4.34 10.80
CA MET A 178 0.50 3.94 9.56
C MET A 178 0.24 2.46 9.25
N MET A 179 0.30 1.57 10.25
CA MET A 179 0.00 0.15 10.09
C MET A 179 -1.45 -0.10 9.64
N LEU A 180 -2.43 0.60 10.23
CA LEU A 180 -3.86 0.44 9.90
C LEU A 180 -4.19 0.73 8.43
N TYR A 181 -3.41 1.57 7.75
CA TYR A 181 -3.62 1.90 6.32
C TYR A 181 -2.60 1.23 5.40
N THR A 182 -1.59 0.54 5.95
CA THR A 182 -0.54 -0.13 5.18
C THR A 182 -0.68 -1.67 5.19
N PHE A 183 -1.33 -2.25 6.19
CA PHE A 183 -1.56 -3.70 6.24
C PHE A 183 -2.31 -4.30 5.03
N PRO A 184 -3.23 -3.60 4.31
CA PRO A 184 -3.95 -4.18 3.18
C PRO A 184 -3.03 -4.56 2.01
N TYR A 185 -1.91 -3.85 1.85
CA TYR A 185 -0.88 -4.20 0.87
C TYR A 185 -0.31 -5.59 1.17
N VAL A 186 0.13 -5.82 2.41
CA VAL A 186 0.66 -7.12 2.84
C VAL A 186 -0.39 -8.22 2.73
N PHE A 187 -1.63 -7.93 3.17
CA PHE A 187 -2.74 -8.88 3.07
C PHE A 187 -2.95 -9.35 1.63
N THR A 188 -2.90 -8.44 0.66
CA THR A 188 -3.09 -8.77 -0.76
C THR A 188 -1.99 -9.72 -1.26
N PHE A 189 -0.73 -9.46 -0.94
CA PHE A 189 0.37 -10.36 -1.31
C PHE A 189 0.21 -11.74 -0.67
N VAL A 190 -0.11 -11.79 0.63
CA VAL A 190 -0.25 -13.05 1.37
C VAL A 190 -1.45 -13.85 0.88
N ALA A 191 -2.61 -13.22 0.73
CA ALA A 191 -3.83 -13.88 0.27
C ALA A 191 -3.65 -14.44 -1.15
N ASN A 192 -3.06 -13.67 -2.06
CA ASN A 192 -2.77 -14.14 -3.42
C ASN A 192 -1.73 -15.27 -3.42
N GLY A 193 -0.70 -15.17 -2.57
CA GLY A 193 0.30 -16.23 -2.42
C GLY A 193 -0.32 -17.54 -1.91
N LEU A 194 -1.19 -17.46 -0.91
CA LEU A 194 -1.93 -18.62 -0.38
C LEU A 194 -2.89 -19.23 -1.38
N ASP A 195 -3.60 -18.40 -2.15
CA ASP A 195 -4.53 -18.85 -3.18
C ASP A 195 -3.80 -19.63 -4.31
N LEU A 196 -2.48 -19.44 -4.47
CA LEU A 196 -1.64 -20.17 -5.44
C LEU A 196 -1.02 -21.47 -4.90
N VAL A 197 -0.97 -21.67 -3.57
CA VAL A 197 -0.38 -22.88 -2.98
C VAL A 197 -1.36 -24.07 -3.13
N PRO A 198 -0.96 -25.19 -3.78
CA PRO A 198 -1.82 -26.36 -3.93
C PRO A 198 -2.21 -26.99 -2.60
N GLY A 199 -3.47 -27.40 -2.46
CA GLY A 199 -3.96 -28.07 -1.24
C GLY A 199 -3.34 -29.44 -0.98
N GLU A 200 -2.80 -30.09 -2.01
CA GLU A 200 -2.23 -31.45 -1.94
C GLU A 200 -1.04 -31.55 -0.97
N LEU A 201 -0.22 -30.50 -0.86
CA LEU A 201 0.89 -30.47 0.10
C LEU A 201 0.39 -30.40 1.54
N GLU A 202 -0.70 -29.68 1.78
CA GLU A 202 -1.32 -29.58 3.10
C GLU A 202 -2.05 -30.88 3.47
N GLU A 203 -2.67 -31.55 2.50
CA GLU A 203 -3.32 -32.86 2.67
C GLU A 203 -2.30 -33.97 2.94
N ALA A 204 -1.17 -33.99 2.22
CA ALA A 204 -0.08 -34.94 2.49
C ALA A 204 0.45 -34.79 3.92
N SER A 205 0.64 -33.55 4.39
CA SER A 205 1.01 -33.27 5.78
C SER A 205 -0.05 -33.79 6.78
N ALA A 206 -1.33 -33.60 6.48
CA ALA A 206 -2.42 -34.08 7.33
C ALA A 206 -2.50 -35.63 7.37
N ILE A 207 -2.23 -36.32 6.26
CA ILE A 207 -2.17 -37.79 6.21
C ILE A 207 -1.03 -38.33 7.09
N LEU A 208 0.10 -37.61 7.14
CA LEU A 208 1.21 -37.91 8.05
C LEU A 208 0.92 -37.59 9.53
N GLY A 209 -0.32 -37.19 9.87
CA GLY A 209 -0.76 -36.94 11.24
C GLY A 209 -0.37 -35.56 11.78
N MET A 210 0.12 -34.64 10.93
CA MET A 210 0.51 -33.32 11.39
C MET A 210 -0.71 -32.43 11.69
N PRO A 211 -0.75 -31.74 12.85
CA PRO A 211 -1.83 -30.83 13.18
C PRO A 211 -1.77 -29.57 12.29
N ALA A 212 -2.92 -28.92 12.09
CA ALA A 212 -3.07 -27.80 11.16
C ALA A 212 -2.09 -26.63 11.40
N TRP A 213 -1.74 -26.33 12.65
CA TRP A 213 -0.79 -25.27 12.97
C TRP A 213 0.65 -25.62 12.54
N ARG A 214 1.05 -26.90 12.63
CA ARG A 214 2.36 -27.34 12.10
C ARG A 214 2.35 -27.37 10.59
N THR A 215 1.27 -27.85 9.95
CA THR A 215 1.11 -27.74 8.49
C THR A 215 1.20 -26.28 8.03
N ALA A 216 0.63 -25.34 8.79
CA ALA A 216 0.74 -23.92 8.49
C ALA A 216 2.19 -23.39 8.60
N LEU A 217 2.93 -23.77 9.65
CA LEU A 217 4.31 -23.28 9.88
C LEU A 217 5.38 -23.99 9.03
N ASP A 218 5.24 -25.29 8.81
CA ASP A 218 6.28 -26.13 8.21
C ASP A 218 6.10 -26.30 6.69
N VAL A 219 4.85 -26.21 6.21
CA VAL A 219 4.52 -26.39 4.78
C VAL A 219 4.06 -25.07 4.16
N THR A 220 3.02 -24.45 4.73
CA THR A 220 2.37 -23.30 4.10
C THR A 220 3.23 -22.04 4.18
N LEU A 221 3.77 -21.73 5.36
CA LEU A 221 4.53 -20.52 5.62
C LEU A 221 5.81 -20.44 4.76
N PRO A 222 6.65 -21.49 4.61
CA PRO A 222 7.80 -21.46 3.72
C PRO A 222 7.44 -21.21 2.25
N LEU A 223 6.33 -21.78 1.79
CA LEU A 223 5.83 -21.58 0.42
C LEU A 223 5.35 -20.15 0.19
N VAL A 224 4.73 -19.52 1.19
CA VAL A 224 4.21 -18.14 1.12
C VAL A 224 5.25 -17.11 1.57
N THR A 225 6.41 -17.51 2.10
CA THR A 225 7.47 -16.61 2.57
C THR A 225 7.91 -15.59 1.50
N PRO A 226 8.05 -15.93 0.21
CA PRO A 226 8.35 -14.92 -0.82
C PRO A 226 7.27 -13.83 -0.94
N ALA A 227 6.00 -14.21 -0.79
CA ALA A 227 4.88 -13.27 -0.80
C ALA A 227 4.84 -12.42 0.48
N LEU A 228 5.16 -13.01 1.64
CA LEU A 228 5.30 -12.28 2.91
C LEU A 228 6.43 -11.25 2.85
N LEU A 229 7.59 -11.64 2.34
CA LEU A 229 8.73 -10.73 2.16
C LEU A 229 8.41 -9.63 1.14
N ALA A 230 7.75 -9.96 0.03
CA ALA A 230 7.31 -8.97 -0.94
C ALA A 230 6.31 -7.98 -0.31
N GLY A 231 5.33 -8.48 0.44
CA GLY A 231 4.37 -7.66 1.19
C GLY A 231 5.06 -6.76 2.22
N TYR A 232 5.99 -7.30 3.00
CA TYR A 232 6.81 -6.54 3.96
C TYR A 232 7.55 -5.39 3.27
N LEU A 233 8.25 -5.67 2.17
CA LEU A 233 9.00 -4.65 1.43
C LEU A 233 8.08 -3.56 0.89
N VAL A 234 6.89 -3.93 0.39
CA VAL A 234 5.89 -2.93 -0.03
C VAL A 234 5.41 -2.10 1.15
N ALA A 235 5.08 -2.71 2.28
CA ALA A 235 4.65 -1.98 3.47
C ALA A 235 5.74 -1.04 4.00
N PHE A 236 7.00 -1.50 4.00
CA PHE A 236 8.15 -0.67 4.34
C PHE A 236 8.27 0.53 3.40
N LEU A 237 8.20 0.29 2.08
CA LEU A 237 8.29 1.36 1.08
C LEU A 237 7.14 2.37 1.22
N GLN A 238 5.91 1.89 1.36
CA GLN A 238 4.74 2.74 1.53
C GLN A 238 4.88 3.60 2.80
N SER A 239 5.25 2.99 3.94
CA SER A 239 5.44 3.71 5.19
C SER A 239 6.58 4.73 5.16
N MET A 240 7.69 4.42 4.50
CA MET A 240 8.84 5.33 4.35
C MET A 240 8.50 6.60 3.58
N THR A 241 7.57 6.50 2.62
CA THR A 241 7.15 7.62 1.75
C THR A 241 5.95 8.40 2.29
N LEU A 242 5.37 8.00 3.43
CA LEU A 242 4.22 8.68 4.01
C LEU A 242 4.64 10.05 4.58
N PHE A 243 3.93 11.09 4.14
CA PHE A 243 4.04 12.44 4.71
C PHE A 243 2.89 12.77 5.66
N GLY A 244 1.64 12.52 5.23
CA GLY A 244 0.45 13.01 5.92
C GLY A 244 0.31 12.53 7.38
N THR A 245 0.48 11.23 7.62
CA THR A 245 0.37 10.66 8.96
C THR A 245 1.48 11.17 9.91
N PRO A 246 2.77 11.16 9.54
CA PRO A 246 3.82 11.80 10.34
C PRO A 246 3.60 13.30 10.55
N ALA A 247 3.15 14.05 9.54
CA ALA A 247 2.91 15.48 9.67
C ALA A 247 1.83 15.80 10.73
N ILE A 248 0.79 14.97 10.82
CA ILE A 248 -0.34 15.18 11.74
C ILE A 248 -0.02 14.67 13.15
N LEU A 249 0.67 13.53 13.27
CA LEU A 249 0.85 12.84 14.56
C LEU A 249 2.23 13.00 15.18
N ALA A 250 3.28 13.07 14.36
CA ALA A 250 4.67 13.06 14.81
C ALA A 250 5.20 14.48 15.06
N LEU A 251 4.86 15.45 14.19
CA LEU A 251 5.29 16.85 14.36
C LEU A 251 4.84 17.46 15.70
N PRO A 252 3.58 17.32 16.15
CA PRO A 252 3.18 17.83 17.47
C PRO A 252 3.91 17.15 18.64
N ALA A 253 4.43 15.94 18.42
CA ALA A 253 5.22 15.19 19.41
C ALA A 253 6.73 15.51 19.33
N GLY A 254 7.16 16.44 18.47
CA GLY A 254 8.59 16.74 18.24
C GLY A 254 9.36 15.62 17.57
N ILE A 255 8.67 14.76 16.81
CA ILE A 255 9.24 13.63 16.08
C ILE A 255 9.22 13.96 14.60
N ASP A 256 10.41 14.15 14.03
CA ASP A 256 10.57 14.37 12.60
C ASP A 256 10.81 13.07 11.85
N THR A 257 10.17 12.94 10.70
CA THR A 257 10.50 11.93 9.68
C THR A 257 11.20 12.63 8.52
N MET A 258 11.83 11.86 7.64
CA MET A 258 12.52 12.44 6.48
C MET A 258 11.57 13.18 5.56
N THR A 259 10.33 12.70 5.39
CA THR A 259 9.32 13.37 4.57
C THR A 259 8.92 14.72 5.17
N THR A 260 8.73 14.81 6.50
CA THR A 260 8.43 16.09 7.17
C THR A 260 9.62 17.02 7.20
N LYS A 261 10.85 16.48 7.33
CA LYS A 261 12.09 17.26 7.28
C LYS A 261 12.36 17.81 5.88
N ILE A 262 12.12 17.05 4.82
CA ILE A 262 12.22 17.54 3.44
C ILE A 262 11.22 18.68 3.23
N TRP A 263 9.98 18.52 3.70
CA TRP A 263 8.96 19.55 3.59
C TRP A 263 9.35 20.85 4.32
N SER A 264 9.99 20.77 5.49
CA SER A 264 10.41 21.98 6.22
C SER A 264 11.50 22.78 5.49
N LEU A 265 12.26 22.16 4.59
CA LEU A 265 13.27 22.86 3.77
C LEU A 265 12.67 23.72 2.64
N PHE A 266 11.38 23.55 2.34
CA PHE A 266 10.65 24.43 1.42
C PHE A 266 10.10 25.67 2.11
N GLN A 267 10.11 25.71 3.45
CA GLN A 267 9.69 26.88 4.21
C GLN A 267 10.74 27.99 4.12
N PHE A 268 10.31 29.24 4.26
CA PHE A 268 11.19 30.39 4.07
C PHE A 268 12.25 30.50 5.18
N PRO A 269 13.56 30.69 4.86
CA PRO A 269 14.13 30.75 3.50
C PRO A 269 14.29 29.35 2.87
N PRO A 270 13.83 29.14 1.61
CA PRO A 270 13.83 27.82 1.00
C PRO A 270 15.25 27.34 0.69
N ARG A 271 15.56 26.09 1.05
CA ARG A 271 16.86 25.44 0.82
C ARG A 271 16.70 24.26 -0.13
N LEU A 272 16.43 24.56 -1.40
CA LEU A 272 16.05 23.56 -2.41
C LEU A 272 17.18 22.57 -2.72
N GLY A 273 18.43 23.04 -2.78
CA GLY A 273 19.59 22.16 -3.01
C GLY A 273 19.77 21.13 -1.90
N LEU A 274 19.59 21.56 -0.64
CA LEU A 274 19.61 20.67 0.51
C LEU A 274 18.44 19.67 0.46
N ALA A 275 17.22 20.15 0.17
CA ALA A 275 16.03 19.29 0.07
C ALA A 275 16.20 18.20 -0.99
N ALA A 276 16.81 18.55 -2.13
CA ALA A 276 17.15 17.61 -3.18
C ALA A 276 18.21 16.60 -2.73
N ALA A 277 19.30 17.06 -2.10
CA ALA A 277 20.36 16.18 -1.58
C ALA A 277 19.84 15.18 -0.53
N VAL A 278 18.91 15.59 0.34
CA VAL A 278 18.27 14.74 1.35
C VAL A 278 17.29 13.74 0.73
N SER A 279 16.67 14.07 -0.40
CA SER A 279 15.71 13.20 -1.09
C SER A 279 16.38 12.04 -1.84
N LEU A 280 17.60 12.24 -2.35
CA LEU A 280 18.29 11.24 -3.17
C LEU A 280 18.66 9.94 -2.43
N PRO A 281 19.14 9.96 -1.17
CA PRO A 281 19.31 8.74 -0.38
C PRO A 281 18.03 7.92 -0.23
N LEU A 282 16.88 8.56 0.00
CA LEU A 282 15.59 7.86 0.08
C LEU A 282 15.18 7.25 -1.26
N LEU A 283 15.44 7.97 -2.36
CA LEU A 283 15.22 7.46 -3.70
C LEU A 283 16.11 6.23 -3.98
N ALA A 284 17.39 6.29 -3.61
CA ALA A 284 18.33 5.19 -3.76
C ALA A 284 17.87 3.96 -2.95
N ILE A 285 17.47 4.15 -1.69
CA ILE A 285 16.89 3.10 -0.85
C ILE A 285 15.64 2.51 -1.52
N THR A 286 14.75 3.36 -2.05
CA THR A 286 13.54 2.92 -2.76
C THR A 286 13.86 2.04 -3.96
N VAL A 287 14.81 2.46 -4.82
CA VAL A 287 15.23 1.69 -5.99
C VAL A 287 15.84 0.34 -5.58
N VAL A 288 16.68 0.31 -4.55
CA VAL A 288 17.28 -0.92 -4.03
C VAL A 288 16.21 -1.88 -3.53
N LEU A 289 15.25 -1.40 -2.75
CA LEU A 289 14.17 -2.22 -2.20
C LEU A 289 13.20 -2.71 -3.28
N LEU A 290 12.86 -1.90 -4.28
CA LEU A 290 12.06 -2.34 -5.43
C LEU A 290 12.78 -3.42 -6.25
N LYS A 291 14.09 -3.27 -6.46
CA LYS A 291 14.91 -4.29 -7.12
C LYS A 291 14.96 -5.57 -6.29
N ALA A 292 15.13 -5.46 -4.97
CA ALA A 292 15.08 -6.61 -4.06
C ALA A 292 13.72 -7.33 -4.13
N GLN A 293 12.61 -6.58 -4.05
CA GLN A 293 11.26 -7.10 -4.15
C GLN A 293 11.02 -7.85 -5.47
N SER A 294 11.37 -7.23 -6.60
CA SER A 294 11.23 -7.85 -7.93
C SER A 294 12.06 -9.12 -8.09
N THR A 295 13.27 -9.14 -7.52
CA THR A 295 14.16 -10.31 -7.55
C THR A 295 13.62 -11.46 -6.69
N ILE A 296 13.06 -11.15 -5.52
CA ILE A 296 12.44 -12.14 -4.61
C ILE A 296 11.21 -12.77 -5.28
N MET A 297 10.37 -11.97 -5.93
CA MET A 297 9.18 -12.47 -6.65
C MET A 297 9.54 -13.22 -7.93
N GLY A 298 10.53 -12.75 -8.70
CA GLY A 298 10.90 -13.34 -9.99
C GLY A 298 11.62 -14.69 -9.88
N ARG A 299 12.26 -14.99 -8.75
CA ARG A 299 13.05 -16.22 -8.57
C ARG A 299 12.25 -17.46 -8.18
N ARG A 300 10.96 -17.34 -7.86
CA ARG A 300 10.17 -18.44 -7.28
C ARG A 300 8.74 -18.47 -7.83
N GLY A 301 8.64 -18.56 -9.15
CA GLY A 301 7.44 -19.08 -9.80
C GLY A 301 7.22 -20.54 -9.42
N TYR A 302 6.76 -20.80 -8.20
CA TYR A 302 6.08 -22.05 -7.85
C TYR A 302 4.68 -22.02 -8.47
N ALA A 303 4.62 -21.85 -9.79
CA ALA A 303 3.58 -22.48 -10.55
C ALA A 303 3.87 -23.96 -10.40
N VAL A 304 3.31 -24.59 -9.37
CA VAL A 304 3.20 -26.05 -9.37
C VAL A 304 2.32 -26.33 -10.58
N ILE A 305 2.96 -26.75 -11.68
CA ILE A 305 2.30 -27.18 -12.91
C ILE A 305 1.63 -28.52 -12.56
N GLY A 306 0.54 -28.43 -11.79
CA GLY A 306 -0.37 -29.51 -11.50
C GLY A 306 -1.64 -29.24 -12.29
N GLY A 307 -1.91 -30.06 -13.30
CA GLY A 307 -3.01 -29.87 -14.26
C GLY A 307 -4.42 -29.94 -13.68
N LYS A 308 -4.58 -30.08 -12.36
CA LYS A 308 -5.85 -30.00 -11.64
C LYS A 308 -5.61 -29.29 -10.31
N ALA A 309 -6.15 -28.08 -10.15
CA ALA A 309 -6.28 -27.47 -8.84
C ALA A 309 -7.31 -28.28 -8.04
N THR A 310 -6.83 -29.25 -7.25
CA THR A 310 -7.67 -29.93 -6.27
C THR A 310 -8.18 -28.87 -5.30
N ALA A 311 -9.50 -28.79 -5.11
CA ALA A 311 -10.11 -27.79 -4.22
C ALA A 311 -9.50 -27.94 -2.82
N THR A 312 -8.88 -26.86 -2.31
CA THR A 312 -8.25 -26.86 -0.99
C THR A 312 -9.29 -27.19 0.08
N ARG A 313 -9.09 -28.29 0.83
CA ARG A 313 -9.97 -28.62 1.95
C ARG A 313 -9.89 -27.53 3.02
N LEU A 314 -11.02 -26.87 3.28
CA LEU A 314 -11.10 -25.84 4.31
C LEU A 314 -11.01 -26.45 5.72
N LEU A 315 -10.16 -25.86 6.57
CA LEU A 315 -10.07 -26.20 7.99
C LEU A 315 -11.30 -25.67 8.74
N ARG A 316 -11.96 -26.55 9.49
CA ARG A 316 -13.10 -26.18 10.34
C ARG A 316 -12.60 -25.56 11.65
N LEU A 317 -12.90 -24.29 11.92
CA LEU A 317 -12.46 -23.62 13.16
C LEU A 317 -13.26 -24.01 14.40
N GLY A 318 -14.52 -24.41 14.26
CA GLY A 318 -15.41 -24.58 15.40
C GLY A 318 -15.47 -23.30 16.25
N ALA A 319 -15.15 -23.41 17.55
CA ALA A 319 -15.15 -22.29 18.50
C ALA A 319 -14.12 -21.19 18.17
N TRP A 320 -13.05 -21.51 17.43
CA TRP A 320 -12.03 -20.53 17.03
C TRP A 320 -12.54 -19.49 16.02
N LYS A 321 -13.76 -19.64 15.50
CA LYS A 321 -14.41 -18.62 14.66
C LYS A 321 -14.58 -17.29 15.40
N VAL A 322 -14.88 -17.33 16.70
CA VAL A 322 -15.10 -16.14 17.51
C VAL A 322 -13.84 -15.29 17.63
N PRO A 323 -12.69 -15.80 18.11
CA PRO A 323 -11.46 -15.00 18.18
C PRO A 323 -10.97 -14.58 16.78
N ALA A 324 -11.17 -15.42 15.76
CA ALA A 324 -10.85 -15.03 14.39
C ALA A 324 -11.67 -13.83 13.92
N LEU A 325 -13.00 -13.86 14.10
CA LEU A 325 -13.88 -12.73 13.76
C LEU A 325 -13.60 -11.50 14.64
N ALA A 326 -13.24 -11.68 15.90
CA ALA A 326 -12.85 -10.59 16.79
C ALA A 326 -11.58 -9.89 16.28
N LEU A 327 -10.59 -10.63 15.75
CA LEU A 327 -9.41 -10.03 15.10
C LEU A 327 -9.82 -9.16 13.90
N PHE A 328 -10.67 -9.67 13.00
CA PHE A 328 -11.16 -8.86 11.87
C PHE A 328 -11.96 -7.65 12.33
N ALA A 329 -12.85 -7.83 13.32
CA ALA A 329 -13.66 -6.75 13.86
C ALA A 329 -12.80 -5.66 14.52
N PHE A 330 -11.74 -6.05 15.22
CA PHE A 330 -10.79 -5.10 15.82
C PHE A 330 -10.03 -4.32 14.75
N VAL A 331 -9.39 -5.00 13.78
CA VAL A 331 -8.58 -4.35 12.74
C VAL A 331 -9.44 -3.46 11.83
N LEU A 332 -10.60 -3.96 11.38
CA LEU A 332 -11.55 -3.19 10.55
C LEU A 332 -12.27 -2.11 11.37
N GLY A 333 -12.50 -2.36 12.65
CA GLY A 333 -13.01 -1.38 13.60
C GLY A 333 -12.07 -0.18 13.72
N CYS A 334 -10.77 -0.43 13.92
CA CYS A 334 -9.76 0.60 14.04
C CYS A 334 -9.43 1.32 12.72
N SER A 335 -9.48 0.63 11.57
CA SER A 335 -9.12 1.22 10.27
C SER A 335 -10.30 1.88 9.54
N ILE A 336 -11.53 1.45 9.79
CA ILE A 336 -12.73 1.95 9.07
C ILE A 336 -13.78 2.45 10.05
N VAL A 337 -14.33 1.58 10.90
CA VAL A 337 -15.56 1.91 11.64
C VAL A 337 -15.36 3.11 12.58
N LEU A 338 -14.29 3.11 13.37
CA LEU A 338 -13.98 4.19 14.30
C LEU A 338 -13.60 5.48 13.54
N PRO A 339 -12.66 5.47 12.56
CA PRO A 339 -12.32 6.67 11.81
C PRO A 339 -13.52 7.33 11.11
N TYR A 340 -14.28 6.57 10.34
CA TYR A 340 -15.44 7.11 9.63
C TYR A 340 -16.57 7.49 10.60
N GLY A 341 -16.77 6.73 11.67
CA GLY A 341 -17.76 7.04 12.70
C GLY A 341 -17.46 8.37 13.39
N VAL A 342 -16.20 8.63 13.77
CA VAL A 342 -15.84 9.91 14.38
C VAL A 342 -15.94 11.07 13.41
N LEU A 343 -15.54 10.88 12.15
CA LEU A 343 -15.63 11.93 11.12
C LEU A 343 -17.09 12.29 10.83
N LEU A 344 -17.94 11.28 10.68
CA LEU A 344 -19.37 11.46 10.50
C LEU A 344 -19.96 12.19 11.70
N ARG A 345 -19.63 11.77 12.93
CA ARG A 345 -20.06 12.46 14.14
C ARG A 345 -19.64 13.93 14.13
N THR A 346 -18.36 14.22 13.85
CA THR A 346 -17.84 15.59 13.85
C THR A 346 -18.50 16.48 12.81
N ALA A 347 -18.96 15.92 11.69
CA ALA A 347 -19.68 16.68 10.68
C ALA A 347 -21.03 17.22 11.18
N PHE A 348 -21.63 16.61 12.22
CA PHE A 348 -22.95 16.97 12.75
C PHE A 348 -22.93 17.65 14.12
N VAL A 349 -21.76 18.02 14.67
CA VAL A 349 -21.67 18.66 15.99
C VAL A 349 -21.01 20.03 15.96
N LYS A 350 -21.44 20.94 16.84
CA LYS A 350 -20.86 22.29 17.00
C LYS A 350 -19.51 22.21 17.70
N ASN A 351 -19.47 21.50 18.83
CA ASN A 351 -18.26 21.20 19.57
C ASN A 351 -17.93 19.71 19.44
N TRP A 352 -16.84 19.43 18.72
CA TRP A 352 -16.40 18.06 18.45
C TRP A 352 -16.01 17.28 19.72
N SER A 353 -15.57 18.00 20.77
CA SER A 353 -15.20 17.41 22.07
C SER A 353 -16.36 17.38 23.07
N GLY A 354 -17.52 17.96 22.76
CA GLY A 354 -18.70 17.93 23.65
C GLY A 354 -19.49 16.62 23.53
N PRO A 355 -20.37 16.28 24.48
CA PRO A 355 -21.26 15.12 24.39
C PRO A 355 -22.26 15.25 23.22
N MET A 356 -22.82 14.11 22.75
CA MET A 356 -23.91 14.11 21.76
C MET A 356 -25.25 14.42 22.44
N GLY A 357 -25.46 15.68 22.79
CA GLY A 357 -26.77 16.21 23.17
C GLY A 357 -27.44 16.91 21.98
N PHE A 358 -28.78 17.02 22.00
CA PHE A 358 -29.54 17.75 20.97
C PHE A 358 -29.05 19.20 20.79
N GLU A 359 -28.51 19.82 21.84
CA GLU A 359 -27.95 21.17 21.83
C GLU A 359 -26.66 21.31 21.01
N ASN A 360 -25.89 20.21 20.92
CA ASN A 360 -24.61 20.16 20.22
C ASN A 360 -24.77 19.73 18.76
N LEU A 361 -25.93 19.22 18.34
CA LEU A 361 -26.20 18.85 16.95
C LEU A 361 -26.35 20.11 16.07
N THR A 362 -25.74 20.09 14.89
CA THR A 362 -25.84 21.18 13.92
C THR A 362 -25.64 20.69 12.48
N LEU A 363 -26.25 21.40 11.55
CA LEU A 363 -25.98 21.28 10.10
C LEU A 363 -25.12 22.44 9.58
N GLU A 364 -24.62 23.29 10.48
CA GLU A 364 -23.84 24.47 10.12
C GLU A 364 -22.52 24.11 9.44
N ASN A 365 -21.85 23.04 9.86
CA ASN A 365 -20.62 22.57 9.18
C ASN A 365 -20.89 22.22 7.72
N TRP A 366 -22.03 21.59 7.41
CA TRP A 366 -22.44 21.30 6.03
C TRP A 366 -22.78 22.58 5.26
N ARG A 367 -23.54 23.49 5.87
CA ARG A 367 -23.86 24.81 5.29
C ARG A 367 -22.58 25.57 4.96
N PHE A 368 -21.65 25.66 5.91
CA PHE A 368 -20.37 26.32 5.75
C PHE A 368 -19.55 25.70 4.61
N VAL A 369 -19.34 24.38 4.64
CA VAL A 369 -18.50 23.68 3.65
C VAL A 369 -19.06 23.78 2.24
N PHE A 370 -20.38 23.65 2.04
CA PHE A 370 -20.97 23.60 0.69
C PHE A 370 -21.46 24.95 0.16
N LEU A 371 -21.85 25.89 1.02
CA LEU A 371 -22.48 27.15 0.60
C LEU A 371 -21.63 28.40 0.88
N GLU A 372 -20.75 28.37 1.88
CA GLU A 372 -19.98 29.56 2.29
C GLU A 372 -18.49 29.46 1.92
N PHE A 373 -17.90 28.27 2.05
CA PHE A 373 -16.48 28.05 1.79
C PHE A 373 -16.24 27.80 0.29
N SER A 374 -15.91 28.88 -0.43
CA SER A 374 -15.70 28.88 -1.89
C SER A 374 -14.68 27.86 -2.38
N GLN A 375 -13.65 27.56 -1.59
CA GLN A 375 -12.61 26.58 -1.92
C GLN A 375 -13.15 25.14 -2.00
N THR A 376 -14.16 24.76 -1.22
CA THR A 376 -14.77 23.42 -1.34
C THR A 376 -15.41 23.26 -2.70
N ARG A 377 -16.18 24.26 -3.14
CA ARG A 377 -16.88 24.21 -4.43
C ARG A 377 -15.89 24.09 -5.58
N LEU A 378 -14.82 24.87 -5.54
CA LEU A 378 -13.73 24.78 -6.51
C LEU A 378 -13.05 23.41 -6.49
N ALA A 379 -12.75 22.87 -5.30
CA ALA A 379 -12.15 21.54 -5.17
C ALA A 379 -13.05 20.43 -5.71
N LEU A 380 -14.37 20.49 -5.45
CA LEU A 380 -15.35 19.55 -5.97
C LEU A 380 -15.48 19.65 -7.49
N GLN A 381 -15.52 20.86 -8.04
CA GLN A 381 -15.55 21.10 -9.49
C GLN A 381 -14.29 20.54 -10.15
N ASN A 382 -13.10 20.88 -9.66
CA ASN A 382 -11.84 20.37 -10.17
C ASN A 382 -11.80 18.83 -10.14
N THR A 383 -12.28 18.22 -9.07
CA THR A 383 -12.36 16.75 -8.95
C THR A 383 -13.33 16.15 -9.97
N GLY A 384 -14.49 16.78 -10.18
CA GLY A 384 -15.48 16.39 -11.17
C GLY A 384 -14.98 16.52 -12.60
N ASP A 385 -14.30 17.62 -12.93
CA ASP A 385 -13.74 17.89 -14.25
C ASP A 385 -12.65 16.88 -14.61
N ILE A 386 -11.79 16.54 -13.65
CA ILE A 386 -10.80 15.46 -13.80
C ILE A 386 -11.50 14.11 -14.05
N ALA A 387 -12.57 13.81 -13.32
CA ALA A 387 -13.31 12.56 -13.51
C ALA A 387 -14.02 12.49 -14.88
N CYS A 388 -14.62 13.60 -15.35
CA CYS A 388 -15.30 13.70 -16.64
C CYS A 388 -14.34 13.71 -17.85
N CYS A 389 -13.17 14.34 -17.74
CA CYS A 389 -12.12 14.22 -18.75
C CYS A 389 -11.64 12.77 -18.93
N ARG A 390 -11.85 11.92 -17.91
CA ARG A 390 -11.53 10.49 -17.95
C ARG A 390 -12.63 9.65 -18.59
N SER A 391 -13.90 10.04 -18.46
CA SER A 391 -15.06 9.31 -19.01
C SER A 391 -15.40 9.67 -20.46
N SER A 392 -14.97 10.84 -20.94
CA SER A 392 -15.22 11.35 -22.29
C SER A 392 -14.28 10.81 -23.37
N ARG A 393 -13.35 9.89 -23.05
CA ARG A 393 -12.56 9.21 -24.08
C ARG A 393 -13.45 8.21 -24.84
N PRO A 394 -13.65 8.36 -26.16
CA PRO A 394 -14.43 7.40 -26.93
C PRO A 394 -13.77 6.02 -26.84
N ARG A 395 -14.59 4.98 -26.56
CA ARG A 395 -14.15 3.59 -26.65
C ARG A 395 -13.56 3.37 -28.05
N PRO A 396 -12.36 2.78 -28.21
CA PRO A 396 -11.88 2.43 -29.53
C PRO A 396 -12.93 1.52 -30.15
N SER A 397 -13.50 1.97 -31.28
CA SER A 397 -14.43 1.20 -32.06
C SER A 397 -13.77 -0.14 -32.38
N ARG A 398 -14.49 -1.23 -32.08
CA ARG A 398 -14.09 -2.56 -32.52
C ARG A 398 -13.84 -2.48 -34.02
N PHE A 399 -12.59 -2.68 -34.43
CA PHE A 399 -12.25 -2.97 -35.81
C PHE A 399 -13.10 -4.17 -36.23
N ARG A 400 -14.19 -3.92 -36.96
CA ARG A 400 -14.85 -4.97 -37.74
C ARG A 400 -13.88 -5.29 -38.86
N ALA A 401 -13.24 -6.46 -38.76
CA ALA A 401 -12.64 -7.08 -39.91
C ALA A 401 -13.76 -7.28 -40.94
N SER A 402 -13.75 -6.49 -42.01
CA SER A 402 -14.50 -6.77 -43.21
C SER A 402 -13.85 -7.98 -43.88
N SER A 403 -14.33 -9.17 -43.53
CA SER A 403 -14.24 -10.32 -44.42
C SER A 403 -15.17 -10.05 -45.59
N SER A 404 -14.62 -9.94 -46.78
CA SER A 404 -15.36 -10.06 -48.04
C SER A 404 -14.47 -10.86 -49.00
N PRO A 405 -15.09 -11.75 -49.81
CA PRO A 405 -14.53 -13.02 -50.28
C PRO A 405 -13.41 -12.91 -51.31
#